data_AF-A0A924VU25-F1
#
_entry.id   AF-A0A924VU25-F1
#
_cell.length_a   1.000
_cell.length_b   1.000
_cell.length_c   1.000
_cell.angle_alpha   90.00
_cell.angle_beta   90.00
_cell.angle_gamma   90.00
#
_symmetry.space_group_name_H-M   'P 1'
#
loop_
_entity.id
_entity.type
_entity.pdbx_description
1 polymer ?
#
loop_
_entity_poly.entity_id
_entity_poly.type
_entity_poly.pdbx_seq_one_letter_code
_entity_poly.pdbx_strand_id
1 'polypeptide(L)'
;MSNPEKYRKLYDSTEINKRISTIATEIVLEYQNEKPLFVALLRGAAPFSSKLMFEIAKQAPDMHPELDYMMVSTYGDSRHAGDPRIVTDLAPTTAVYGRDVIVIDDVLDLGRTANFVKTHLEHLGAMSMKLAVLARKGAERQYPIDADFVGFDAGDAWLVGMGMDNAEEVNEGYRWLEEIWEVRQDEPQHQHALLPNPSPKNEPTKV
;
A
#
# COMPACT_ATOMS: atom_id res chain seq x y z
N MET A 1 -19.05 -1.36 13.59
CA MET A 1 -19.31 -0.56 12.38
C MET A 1 -20.65 0.13 12.54
N SER A 2 -20.72 1.44 12.37
CA SER A 2 -21.87 2.28 12.73
C SER A 2 -23.06 2.17 11.75
N ASN A 3 -22.81 1.66 10.53
CA ASN A 3 -23.84 1.43 9.51
C ASN A 3 -23.49 0.14 8.70
N PRO A 4 -24.15 -1.01 8.95
CA PRO A 4 -23.84 -2.27 8.28
C PRO A 4 -24.18 -2.28 6.79
N GLU A 5 -25.04 -1.39 6.29
CA GLU A 5 -25.36 -1.32 4.85
C GLU A 5 -24.25 -0.66 4.02
N LYS A 6 -23.40 0.14 4.67
CA LYS A 6 -22.27 0.86 4.05
C LYS A 6 -21.06 -0.04 3.78
N TYR A 7 -20.93 -1.17 4.46
CA TYR A 7 -19.73 -2.02 4.38
C TYR A 7 -20.10 -3.41 3.87
N ARG A 8 -19.52 -3.81 2.73
CA ARG A 8 -19.63 -5.17 2.19
C ARG A 8 -18.32 -5.90 2.42
N LYS A 9 -18.34 -6.99 3.18
CA LYS A 9 -17.17 -7.87 3.31
C LYS A 9 -16.85 -8.47 1.95
N LEU A 10 -15.59 -8.35 1.52
CA LEU A 10 -15.10 -8.98 0.30
C LEU A 10 -14.37 -10.29 0.62
N TYR A 11 -13.50 -10.26 1.64
CA TYR A 11 -12.67 -11.39 2.02
C TYR A 11 -12.61 -11.51 3.53
N ASP A 12 -12.80 -12.72 4.06
CA ASP A 12 -12.60 -12.99 5.47
C ASP A 12 -11.13 -13.30 5.82
N SER A 13 -10.82 -13.34 7.12
CA SER A 13 -9.46 -13.55 7.61
C SER A 13 -8.88 -14.92 7.20
N THR A 14 -9.72 -15.94 6.99
CA THR A 14 -9.27 -17.27 6.55
C THR A 14 -8.82 -17.23 5.11
N GLU A 15 -9.61 -16.59 4.23
CA GLU A 15 -9.27 -16.37 2.83
C GLU A 15 -7.98 -15.55 2.68
N ILE A 16 -7.87 -14.47 3.46
CA ILE A 16 -6.70 -13.57 3.47
C ILE A 16 -5.45 -14.32 3.92
N ASN A 17 -5.50 -15.02 5.06
CA ASN A 17 -4.34 -15.77 5.56
C ASN A 17 -3.90 -16.85 4.57
N LYS A 18 -4.85 -17.55 3.92
CA LYS A 18 -4.54 -18.55 2.90
C LYS A 18 -3.86 -17.92 1.68
N ARG A 19 -4.33 -16.76 1.23
CA ARG A 19 -3.70 -16.06 0.08
C ARG A 19 -2.30 -15.56 0.44
N ILE A 20 -2.12 -14.96 1.61
CA ILE A 20 -0.79 -14.52 2.09
C ILE A 20 0.18 -15.70 2.17
N SER A 21 -0.27 -16.85 2.67
CA SER A 21 0.54 -18.08 2.70
C SER A 21 0.94 -18.53 1.29
N THR A 22 0.05 -18.37 0.30
CA THR A 22 0.36 -18.68 -1.11
C THR A 22 1.39 -17.71 -1.70
N ILE A 23 1.26 -16.41 -1.40
CA ILE A 23 2.28 -15.41 -1.81
C ILE A 23 3.63 -15.72 -1.19
N ALA A 24 3.67 -16.11 0.09
CA ALA A 24 4.92 -16.55 0.72
C ALA A 24 5.53 -17.74 -0.02
N THR A 25 4.73 -18.72 -0.46
CA THR A 25 5.21 -19.83 -1.29
C THR A 25 5.79 -19.34 -2.62
N GLU A 26 5.11 -18.42 -3.30
CA GLU A 26 5.58 -17.81 -4.57
C GLU A 26 6.96 -17.16 -4.37
N ILE A 27 7.12 -16.34 -3.33
CA ILE A 27 8.38 -15.66 -2.99
C ILE A 27 9.49 -16.66 -2.62
N VAL A 28 9.19 -17.65 -1.77
CA VAL A 28 10.16 -18.66 -1.34
C VAL A 28 10.66 -19.50 -2.52
N LEU A 29 9.78 -19.87 -3.45
CA LEU A 29 10.15 -20.63 -4.63
C LEU A 29 11.03 -19.84 -5.59
N GLU A 30 10.76 -18.53 -5.72
CA GLU A 30 11.53 -17.66 -6.60
C GLU A 30 12.92 -17.35 -6.04
N TYR A 31 13.02 -16.98 -4.76
CA TYR A 31 14.30 -16.55 -4.19
C TYR A 31 15.10 -17.68 -3.56
N GLN A 32 14.50 -18.81 -3.19
CA GLN A 32 15.19 -20.00 -2.65
C GLN A 32 16.25 -19.67 -1.57
N ASN A 33 17.53 -19.72 -1.95
CA ASN A 33 18.69 -19.50 -1.08
C ASN A 33 19.21 -18.04 -1.10
N GLU A 34 18.57 -17.17 -1.89
CA GLU A 34 18.87 -15.74 -1.95
C GLU A 34 18.24 -14.99 -0.77
N LYS A 35 18.74 -13.77 -0.52
CA LYS A 35 18.36 -12.95 0.64
C LYS A 35 17.86 -11.58 0.19
N PRO A 36 16.65 -11.51 -0.42
CA PRO A 36 16.09 -10.24 -0.82
C PRO A 36 15.89 -9.31 0.38
N LEU A 37 15.95 -7.99 0.14
CA LEU A 37 15.52 -6.98 1.10
C LEU A 37 14.01 -6.82 1.01
N PHE A 38 13.30 -6.91 2.12
CA PHE A 38 11.90 -6.52 2.16
C PHE A 38 11.80 -5.07 2.62
N VAL A 39 10.99 -4.28 1.92
CA VAL A 39 10.69 -2.89 2.29
C VAL A 39 9.18 -2.74 2.40
N ALA A 40 8.66 -2.60 3.62
CA ALA A 40 7.23 -2.39 3.84
C ALA A 40 6.87 -0.90 3.85
N LEU A 41 5.89 -0.52 3.02
CA LEU A 41 5.40 0.85 2.92
C LEU A 41 4.42 1.16 4.06
N LEU A 42 4.87 1.99 4.99
CA LEU A 42 4.06 2.41 6.12
C LEU A 42 3.06 3.51 5.71
N ARG A 43 1.88 3.54 6.33
CA ARG A 43 1.41 2.64 7.40
C ARG A 43 0.60 1.44 6.90
N GLY A 44 0.13 1.53 5.66
CA GLY A 44 -0.77 0.57 5.01
C GLY A 44 -0.27 -0.85 5.11
N ALA A 45 0.96 -1.10 4.66
CA ALA A 45 1.47 -2.45 4.53
C ALA A 45 1.72 -3.18 5.86
N ALA A 46 1.66 -2.51 7.02
CA ALA A 46 2.12 -3.09 8.29
C ALA A 46 1.44 -4.43 8.66
N PRO A 47 0.10 -4.60 8.54
CA PRO A 47 -0.53 -5.89 8.84
C PRO A 47 -0.17 -6.97 7.81
N PHE A 48 -0.13 -6.62 6.52
CA PHE A 48 0.20 -7.55 5.45
C PHE A 48 1.66 -8.01 5.54
N SER A 49 2.62 -7.08 5.68
CA SER A 49 4.04 -7.39 5.79
C SER A 49 4.32 -8.31 6.98
N SER A 50 3.76 -8.02 8.16
CA SER A 50 3.95 -8.85 9.35
C SER A 50 3.49 -10.30 9.11
N LYS A 51 2.29 -10.48 8.57
CA LYS A 51 1.75 -11.82 8.26
C LYS A 51 2.56 -12.53 7.18
N LEU A 52 2.98 -11.81 6.14
CA LEU A 52 3.79 -12.37 5.06
C LEU A 52 5.13 -12.89 5.59
N MET A 53 5.82 -12.11 6.43
CA MET A 53 7.10 -12.52 7.02
C MET A 53 6.96 -13.74 7.91
N PHE A 54 5.87 -13.86 8.68
CA PHE A 54 5.61 -15.07 9.47
C PHE A 54 5.40 -16.30 8.58
N GLU A 55 4.67 -16.17 7.47
CA GLU A 55 4.46 -17.28 6.54
C GLU A 55 5.76 -17.67 5.82
N ILE A 56 6.62 -16.71 5.43
CA ILE A 56 7.94 -16.99 4.86
C ILE A 56 8.79 -17.78 5.87
N ALA A 57 8.91 -17.30 7.12
CA ALA A 57 9.71 -17.97 8.14
C ALA A 57 9.21 -19.39 8.46
N LYS A 58 7.89 -19.62 8.38
CA LYS A 58 7.28 -20.93 8.57
C LYS A 58 7.59 -21.90 7.41
N GLN A 59 7.63 -21.40 6.18
CA GLN A 59 7.80 -22.21 4.98
C GLN A 59 9.29 -22.44 4.63
N ALA A 60 10.16 -21.49 4.96
CA ALA A 60 11.59 -21.54 4.69
C ALA A 60 12.37 -21.08 5.93
N PRO A 61 12.55 -21.96 6.95
CA PRO A 61 13.16 -21.59 8.23
C PRO A 61 14.63 -21.15 8.11
N ASP A 62 15.32 -21.57 7.07
CA ASP A 62 16.71 -21.18 6.77
C ASP A 62 16.81 -19.88 5.95
N MET A 63 15.67 -19.37 5.46
CA MET A 63 15.59 -18.06 4.81
C MET A 63 15.51 -16.99 5.91
N HIS A 64 16.53 -16.15 5.98
CA HIS A 64 16.62 -15.04 6.95
C HIS A 64 16.59 -13.70 6.22
N PRO A 65 15.43 -13.29 5.70
CA PRO A 65 15.30 -12.03 5.01
C PRO A 65 15.42 -10.84 5.97
N GLU A 66 15.97 -9.74 5.47
CA GLU A 66 15.93 -8.45 6.17
C GLU A 66 14.62 -7.74 5.82
N LEU A 67 13.99 -7.10 6.81
CA LEU A 67 12.84 -6.24 6.63
C LEU A 67 13.16 -4.85 7.17
N ASP A 68 12.92 -3.84 6.35
CA ASP A 68 12.93 -2.44 6.74
C ASP A 68 11.64 -1.74 6.30
N TYR A 69 11.44 -0.51 6.75
CA TYR A 69 10.22 0.25 6.55
C TYR A 69 10.51 1.59 5.90
N MET A 70 9.62 1.99 5.01
CA MET A 70 9.65 3.32 4.38
C MET A 70 8.27 3.95 4.49
N MET A 71 8.19 5.26 4.75
CA MET A 71 6.93 5.99 4.73
C MET A 71 6.96 7.00 3.59
N VAL A 72 6.02 6.86 2.65
CA VAL A 72 5.84 7.80 1.54
C VAL A 72 4.53 8.54 1.74
N SER A 73 4.55 9.86 1.53
CA SER A 73 3.34 10.69 1.52
C SER A 73 3.14 11.28 0.13
N THR A 74 1.91 11.27 -0.36
CA THR A 74 1.49 12.01 -1.55
C THR A 74 0.94 13.36 -1.09
N TYR A 75 1.82 14.35 -0.92
CA TYR A 75 1.40 15.66 -0.43
C TYR A 75 0.77 16.46 -1.56
N GLY A 76 -0.51 16.81 -1.46
CA GLY A 76 -1.23 17.58 -2.47
C GLY A 76 -2.30 18.48 -1.86
N ASP A 77 -2.55 19.62 -2.51
CA ASP A 77 -3.73 20.45 -2.20
C ASP A 77 -5.00 19.72 -2.66
N SER A 78 -6.18 20.14 -2.16
CA SER A 78 -7.50 19.56 -2.43
C SER A 78 -7.91 19.41 -3.92
N ARG A 79 -7.05 19.84 -4.85
CA ARG A 79 -7.24 19.81 -6.31
C ARG A 79 -6.27 18.87 -7.04
N HIS A 80 -5.14 18.50 -6.45
CA HIS A 80 -4.13 17.66 -7.09
C HIS A 80 -3.42 16.81 -6.03
N ALA A 81 -3.33 15.50 -6.22
CA ALA A 81 -2.31 14.73 -5.52
C ALA A 81 -0.94 15.29 -5.95
N GLY A 82 -0.21 15.93 -5.04
CA GLY A 82 1.13 16.42 -5.36
C GLY A 82 2.15 15.28 -5.25
N ASP A 83 3.41 15.63 -5.49
CA ASP A 83 4.43 14.62 -5.75
C ASP A 83 4.71 13.75 -4.51
N PRO A 84 4.87 12.43 -4.69
CA PRO A 84 5.23 11.56 -3.59
C PRO A 84 6.56 12.01 -3.02
N ARG A 85 6.65 11.98 -1.69
CA ARG A 85 7.88 12.30 -0.97
C ARG A 85 8.10 11.30 0.15
N ILE A 86 9.37 10.98 0.38
CA ILE A 86 9.78 10.17 1.51
C ILE A 86 9.63 10.99 2.78
N VAL A 87 8.83 10.49 3.71
CA VAL A 87 8.68 11.03 5.07
C VAL A 87 9.72 10.37 5.98
N THR A 88 9.85 9.06 5.85
CA THR A 88 10.84 8.25 6.56
C THR A 88 11.47 7.32 5.54
N ASP A 89 12.77 7.47 5.34
CA ASP A 89 13.55 6.57 4.48
C ASP A 89 13.99 5.33 5.26
N LEU A 90 14.61 4.39 4.55
CA LEU A 90 15.25 3.22 5.13
C LEU A 90 16.25 3.60 6.22
N ALA A 91 16.43 2.71 7.19
CA ALA A 91 17.42 2.92 8.24
C ALA A 91 18.82 3.10 7.63
N PRO A 92 19.68 3.99 8.17
CA PRO A 92 21.04 4.18 7.65
C PRO A 92 21.90 2.92 7.62
N THR A 93 21.52 1.89 8.39
CA THR A 93 22.18 0.58 8.47
C THR A 93 21.71 -0.40 7.41
N THR A 94 20.65 -0.10 6.66
CA THR A 94 20.05 -1.00 5.68
C THR A 94 20.79 -0.88 4.34
N ALA A 95 21.47 -1.96 3.95
CA ALA A 95 22.19 -2.01 2.68
C ALA A 95 21.22 -2.34 1.52
N VAL A 96 21.16 -1.46 0.52
CA VAL A 96 20.31 -1.62 -0.69
C VAL A 96 21.13 -1.98 -1.93
N TYR A 97 22.34 -1.44 -2.06
CA TYR A 97 23.16 -1.57 -3.25
C TYR A 97 23.41 -3.04 -3.64
N GLY A 98 23.12 -3.38 -4.90
CA GLY A 98 23.35 -4.70 -5.47
C GLY A 98 22.38 -5.80 -4.99
N ARG A 99 21.28 -5.45 -4.33
CA ARG A 99 20.29 -6.41 -3.82
C ARG A 99 18.99 -6.41 -4.61
N ASP A 100 18.34 -7.56 -4.65
CA ASP A 100 16.92 -7.64 -4.98
C ASP A 100 16.08 -7.12 -3.82
N VAL A 101 15.11 -6.28 -4.14
CA VAL A 101 14.22 -5.67 -3.17
C VAL A 101 12.78 -6.08 -3.45
N ILE A 102 12.08 -6.59 -2.44
CA ILE A 102 10.64 -6.86 -2.48
C ILE A 102 9.95 -5.75 -1.68
N VAL A 103 9.30 -4.84 -2.39
CA VAL A 103 8.48 -3.80 -1.77
C VAL A 103 7.12 -4.40 -1.43
N ILE A 104 6.66 -4.19 -0.20
CA ILE A 104 5.35 -4.63 0.28
C ILE A 104 4.47 -3.40 0.45
N ASP A 105 3.32 -3.37 -0.23
CA ASP A 105 2.29 -2.34 -0.09
C ASP A 105 0.93 -2.97 0.25
N ASP A 106 0.00 -2.22 0.83
CA ASP A 106 -1.36 -2.73 1.05
C ASP A 106 -2.18 -2.72 -0.23
N VAL A 107 -2.10 -1.65 -1.03
CA VAL A 107 -2.88 -1.50 -2.26
C VAL A 107 -2.09 -0.93 -3.43
N LEU A 108 -2.17 -1.58 -4.59
CA LEU A 108 -1.77 -1.01 -5.87
C LEU A 108 -2.98 -0.36 -6.56
N ASP A 109 -3.03 0.97 -6.56
CA ASP A 109 -4.00 1.75 -7.32
C ASP A 109 -3.39 2.25 -8.64
N LEU A 110 -3.23 3.56 -8.83
CA LEU A 110 -2.70 4.14 -10.07
C LEU A 110 -1.23 3.78 -10.35
N GLY A 111 -0.51 3.26 -9.36
CA GLY A 111 0.93 2.92 -9.45
C GLY A 111 1.89 4.07 -9.10
N ARG A 112 1.38 5.24 -8.68
CA ARG A 112 2.20 6.42 -8.41
C ARG A 112 3.24 6.19 -7.30
N THR A 113 2.80 5.70 -6.14
CA THR A 113 3.69 5.44 -4.99
C THR A 113 4.72 4.38 -5.34
N ALA A 114 4.29 3.26 -5.89
CA ALA A 114 5.19 2.16 -6.26
C ALA A 114 6.23 2.60 -7.30
N ASN A 115 5.84 3.39 -8.32
CA ASN A 115 6.78 3.90 -9.32
C ASN A 115 7.81 4.87 -8.70
N PHE A 116 7.39 5.72 -7.78
CA PHE A 116 8.29 6.61 -7.04
C PHE A 116 9.28 5.82 -6.18
N VAL A 117 8.81 4.82 -5.43
CA VAL A 117 9.67 3.95 -4.61
C VAL A 117 10.66 3.18 -5.49
N LYS A 118 10.21 2.67 -6.64
CA LYS A 118 11.09 2.01 -7.63
C LYS A 118 12.24 2.91 -8.05
N THR A 119 11.92 4.16 -8.42
CA THR A 119 12.92 5.13 -8.84
C THR A 119 13.91 5.45 -7.71
N HIS A 120 13.42 5.59 -6.48
CA HIS A 120 14.26 5.83 -5.31
C HIS A 120 15.20 4.67 -5.00
N LEU A 121 14.70 3.43 -4.99
CA LEU A 121 15.51 2.23 -4.74
C LEU A 121 16.54 1.99 -5.86
N GLU A 122 16.20 2.28 -7.11
CA GLU A 122 17.15 2.27 -8.24
C GLU A 122 18.29 3.26 -8.03
N HIS A 123 17.99 4.49 -7.54
CA HIS A 123 19.03 5.47 -7.20
C HIS A 123 19.92 5.04 -6.03
N LEU A 124 19.38 4.26 -5.08
CA LEU A 124 20.17 3.63 -4.01
C LEU A 124 20.98 2.40 -4.49
N GLY A 125 20.82 2.02 -5.76
CA GLY A 125 21.57 0.95 -6.41
C GLY A 125 20.98 -0.44 -6.21
N ALA A 126 19.67 -0.56 -5.94
CA ALA A 126 18.99 -1.86 -5.97
C ALA A 126 19.23 -2.57 -7.32
N MET A 127 19.49 -3.88 -7.28
CA MET A 127 19.67 -4.71 -8.47
C MET A 127 18.34 -4.95 -9.19
N SER A 128 17.30 -5.21 -8.42
CA SER A 128 15.93 -5.32 -8.93
C SER A 128 14.94 -4.87 -7.86
N MET A 129 13.72 -4.52 -8.31
CA MET A 129 12.58 -4.33 -7.43
C MET A 129 11.43 -5.19 -7.92
N LYS A 130 10.83 -5.95 -6.99
CA LYS A 130 9.51 -6.56 -7.14
C LYS A 130 8.52 -5.93 -6.18
N LEU A 131 7.24 -6.04 -6.50
CA LEU A 131 6.15 -5.48 -5.72
C LEU A 131 5.17 -6.58 -5.27
N ALA A 132 4.98 -6.69 -3.96
CA ALA A 132 3.94 -7.49 -3.34
C ALA A 132 2.84 -6.57 -2.80
N VAL A 133 1.60 -6.76 -3.26
CA VAL A 133 0.43 -6.00 -2.77
C VAL A 133 -0.66 -6.92 -2.27
N LEU A 134 -1.34 -6.52 -1.19
CA LEU A 134 -2.50 -7.28 -0.72
C LEU A 134 -3.69 -7.11 -1.65
N ALA A 135 -3.93 -5.89 -2.14
CA ALA A 135 -5.00 -5.61 -3.09
C ALA A 135 -4.47 -4.90 -4.34
N ARG A 136 -4.98 -5.29 -5.50
CA ARG A 136 -4.72 -4.61 -6.78
C ARG A 136 -6.03 -4.06 -7.32
N LYS A 137 -6.08 -2.76 -7.55
CA LYS A 137 -7.24 -2.10 -8.16
C LYS A 137 -7.18 -2.15 -9.68
N GLY A 138 -8.36 -2.10 -10.29
CA GLY A 138 -8.59 -2.25 -11.73
C GLY A 138 -8.48 -0.95 -12.53
N ALA A 139 -8.12 0.17 -11.90
CA ALA A 139 -7.96 1.45 -12.57
C ALA A 139 -6.95 1.37 -13.72
N GLU A 140 -7.20 2.12 -14.79
CA GLU A 140 -6.22 2.32 -15.86
C GLU A 140 -4.88 2.76 -15.25
N ARG A 141 -3.85 1.92 -15.40
CA ARG A 141 -2.52 2.21 -14.86
C ARG A 141 -1.99 3.48 -15.50
N GLN A 142 -1.75 4.50 -14.67
CA GLN A 142 -1.14 5.75 -15.13
C GLN A 142 0.39 5.66 -15.15
N TYR A 143 0.96 4.69 -14.43
CA TYR A 143 2.40 4.46 -14.33
C TYR A 143 2.74 3.04 -14.80
N PRO A 144 3.88 2.84 -15.48
CA PRO A 144 4.28 1.55 -16.05
C PRO A 144 4.84 0.62 -14.94
N ILE A 145 4.01 0.30 -13.95
CA ILE A 145 4.34 -0.60 -12.85
C ILE A 145 3.14 -1.48 -12.54
N ASP A 146 3.40 -2.76 -12.32
CA ASP A 146 2.41 -3.71 -11.80
C ASP A 146 3.02 -4.51 -10.65
N ALA A 147 2.17 -5.22 -9.91
CA ALA A 147 2.60 -6.07 -8.82
C ALA A 147 2.97 -7.48 -9.31
N ASP A 148 4.12 -7.97 -8.86
CA ASP A 148 4.60 -9.33 -9.09
C ASP A 148 3.82 -10.34 -8.23
N PHE A 149 3.49 -9.96 -6.99
CA PHE A 149 2.74 -10.78 -6.06
C PHE A 149 1.46 -10.07 -5.63
N VAL A 150 0.31 -10.59 -6.07
CA VAL A 150 -1.00 -9.94 -5.85
C VAL A 150 -1.84 -10.79 -4.92
N GLY A 151 -2.29 -10.23 -3.79
CA GLY A 151 -3.26 -10.90 -2.92
C GLY A 151 -4.59 -11.06 -3.64
N PHE A 152 -5.26 -9.95 -3.91
CA PHE A 152 -6.60 -9.93 -4.47
C PHE A 152 -6.74 -8.86 -5.56
N ASP A 153 -7.37 -9.22 -6.67
CA ASP A 153 -7.89 -8.25 -7.61
C ASP A 153 -9.23 -7.70 -7.10
N ALA A 154 -9.27 -6.40 -6.80
CA ALA A 154 -10.39 -5.75 -6.13
C ALA A 154 -11.18 -4.76 -6.99
N GLY A 155 -10.83 -4.63 -8.29
CA GLY A 155 -11.47 -3.68 -9.19
C GLY A 155 -11.33 -2.24 -8.67
N ASP A 156 -12.38 -1.42 -8.79
CA ASP A 156 -12.35 -0.02 -8.34
C ASP A 156 -12.93 0.18 -6.94
N ALA A 157 -13.04 -0.90 -6.15
CA ALA A 157 -13.56 -0.84 -4.79
C ALA A 157 -12.73 0.09 -3.89
N TRP A 158 -13.41 0.84 -3.03
CA TRP A 158 -12.78 1.51 -1.91
C TRP A 158 -12.66 0.55 -0.74
N LEU A 159 -11.44 0.21 -0.34
CA LEU A 159 -11.17 -0.88 0.60
C LEU A 159 -10.80 -0.36 1.99
N VAL A 160 -11.18 -1.11 3.02
CA VAL A 160 -10.72 -0.95 4.40
C VAL A 160 -10.40 -2.31 5.04
N GLY A 161 -9.60 -2.29 6.09
CA GLY A 161 -9.11 -3.49 6.77
C GLY A 161 -7.75 -3.95 6.27
N MET A 162 -7.06 -4.78 7.05
CA MET A 162 -5.73 -5.30 6.73
C MET A 162 -4.70 -4.24 6.34
N GLY A 163 -4.75 -3.07 6.97
CA GLY A 163 -3.87 -1.95 6.66
C GLY A 163 -4.58 -0.80 5.96
N MET A 164 -5.59 -1.07 5.16
CA MET A 164 -6.33 -0.03 4.45
C MET A 164 -7.28 0.69 5.41
N ASP A 165 -7.39 2.01 5.30
CA ASP A 165 -8.17 2.84 6.21
C ASP A 165 -9.17 3.77 5.51
N ASN A 166 -10.09 4.34 6.30
CA ASN A 166 -11.00 5.37 5.86
C ASN A 166 -10.84 6.63 6.71
N ALA A 167 -9.90 7.49 6.32
CA ALA A 167 -9.58 8.73 7.02
C ALA A 167 -10.70 9.79 6.99
N GLU A 168 -11.70 9.67 6.09
CA GLU A 168 -12.85 10.58 6.05
C GLU A 168 -13.76 10.42 7.26
N GLU A 169 -13.86 9.20 7.80
CA GLU A 169 -14.68 8.94 8.99
C GLU A 169 -13.86 9.13 10.27
N VAL A 170 -12.71 8.48 10.35
CA VAL A 170 -11.82 8.49 11.52
C VAL A 170 -10.40 8.28 11.03
N ASN A 171 -9.45 9.10 11.50
CA ASN A 171 -8.03 8.91 11.21
C ASN A 171 -7.58 7.48 11.60
N GLU A 172 -6.96 6.76 10.66
CA GLU A 172 -6.57 5.34 10.79
C GLU A 172 -7.73 4.36 11.07
N GLY A 173 -8.97 4.78 10.85
CA GLY A 173 -10.16 3.97 11.06
C GLY A 173 -10.12 2.68 10.24
N TYR A 174 -10.55 1.57 10.85
CA TYR A 174 -10.72 0.25 10.22
C TYR A 174 -9.44 -0.49 9.81
N ARG A 175 -8.25 0.14 9.91
CA ARG A 175 -6.94 -0.44 9.57
C ARG A 175 -6.69 -1.84 10.15
N TRP A 176 -7.13 -2.04 11.39
CA TRP A 176 -6.83 -3.24 12.19
C TRP A 176 -7.87 -4.35 12.10
N LEU A 177 -8.85 -4.23 11.19
CA LEU A 177 -9.73 -5.36 10.89
C LEU A 177 -8.94 -6.45 10.18
N GLU A 178 -9.22 -7.72 10.52
CA GLU A 178 -8.56 -8.86 9.89
C GLU A 178 -9.19 -9.24 8.55
N GLU A 179 -10.38 -8.72 8.26
CA GLU A 179 -11.09 -8.88 7.00
C GLU A 179 -10.91 -7.66 6.09
N ILE A 180 -11.12 -7.85 4.78
CA ILE A 180 -11.16 -6.76 3.81
C ILE A 180 -12.61 -6.46 3.48
N TRP A 181 -12.97 -5.18 3.60
CA TRP A 181 -14.31 -4.68 3.32
C TRP A 181 -14.25 -3.64 2.21
N GLU A 182 -15.25 -3.67 1.35
CA GLU A 182 -15.58 -2.56 0.47
C GLU A 182 -16.49 -1.57 1.19
N VAL A 183 -16.17 -0.29 1.08
CA VAL A 183 -17.04 0.80 1.48
C VAL A 183 -17.95 1.16 0.31
N ARG A 184 -19.23 0.84 0.44
CA ARG A 184 -20.26 1.24 -0.52
C ARG A 184 -20.45 2.75 -0.41
N GLN A 185 -20.35 3.43 -1.54
CA GLN A 185 -20.68 4.84 -1.64
C GLN A 185 -22.16 4.95 -2.06
N ASP A 186 -22.94 5.75 -1.33
CA ASP A 186 -24.39 5.91 -1.59
C ASP A 186 -24.67 6.73 -2.88
N GLU A 187 -23.66 7.34 -3.50
CA GLU A 187 -23.68 7.90 -4.86
C GLU A 187 -22.25 7.92 -5.44
N PRO A 188 -22.05 7.92 -6.78
CA PRO A 188 -20.74 8.11 -7.37
C PRO A 188 -20.29 9.55 -7.16
N GLN A 189 -19.60 9.80 -6.04
CA GLN A 189 -18.87 11.04 -5.83
C GLN A 189 -17.42 10.67 -5.53
N HIS A 190 -16.65 10.40 -6.61
CA HIS A 190 -15.36 11.03 -6.92
C HIS A 190 -14.76 10.39 -8.20
N GLN A 191 -15.36 10.69 -9.36
CA GLN A 191 -14.54 11.40 -10.34
C GLN A 191 -14.47 12.83 -9.80
N HIS A 192 -13.29 13.32 -9.41
CA HIS A 192 -13.12 14.66 -8.86
C HIS A 192 -13.76 15.73 -9.79
N ALA A 193 -14.99 16.15 -9.47
CA ALA A 193 -15.70 17.23 -10.14
C ALA A 193 -15.92 18.39 -9.15
N LEU A 194 -15.07 19.40 -9.32
CA LEU A 194 -15.17 20.81 -8.96
C LEU A 194 -16.50 21.26 -8.30
N LEU A 195 -16.46 21.57 -6.99
CA LEU A 195 -17.41 22.51 -6.40
C LEU A 195 -16.84 23.95 -6.48
N PRO A 196 -17.67 24.96 -6.80
CA PRO A 196 -17.21 26.34 -6.94
C PRO A 196 -16.80 26.94 -5.58
N ASN A 197 -15.69 27.68 -5.62
CA ASN A 197 -15.06 28.31 -4.47
C ASN A 197 -15.98 29.38 -3.85
N PRO A 198 -16.18 29.46 -2.52
CA PRO A 198 -16.73 30.65 -1.91
C PRO A 198 -15.73 31.79 -2.04
N SER A 199 -16.17 32.93 -2.57
CA SER A 199 -15.34 34.13 -2.78
C SER A 199 -14.56 34.51 -1.51
N PRO A 200 -13.30 34.94 -1.62
CA PRO A 200 -12.51 35.35 -0.47
C PRO A 200 -13.15 36.55 0.23
N LYS A 201 -13.40 36.41 1.54
CA LYS A 201 -13.81 37.53 2.39
C LYS A 201 -12.61 38.48 2.52
N ASN A 202 -12.79 39.73 2.10
CA ASN A 202 -11.84 40.82 2.34
C ASN A 202 -11.62 41.00 3.85
N GLU A 203 -10.39 40.84 4.32
CA GLU A 203 -9.98 41.37 5.63
C GLU A 203 -9.68 42.87 5.51
N PRO A 204 -10.05 43.69 6.51
CA PRO A 204 -9.81 45.13 6.47
C PRO A 204 -8.36 45.48 6.80
N THR A 205 -7.75 46.28 5.93
CA THR A 205 -6.46 46.94 6.14
C THR A 205 -6.49 47.76 7.44
N LYS A 206 -5.61 47.45 8.39
CA LYS A 206 -5.36 48.31 9.55
C LYS A 206 -4.67 49.60 9.09
N VAL A 207 -5.22 50.73 9.50
CA VAL A 207 -4.63 52.08 9.42
C VAL A 207 -3.65 52.25 10.58
#